data_AF-A0A5C5QC68-F1
#
_entry.id   AF-A0A5C5QC68-F1
#
_cell.length_a   1.000
_cell.length_b   1.000
_cell.length_c   1.000
_cell.angle_alpha   90.00
_cell.angle_beta   90.00
_cell.angle_gamma   90.00
#
_symmetry.space_group_name_H-M   'P 1'
#
loop_
_entity.id
_entity.type
_entity.pdbx_description
1 polymer ?
#
loop_
_entity_poly.entity_id
_entity_poly.type
_entity_poly.pdbx_seq_one_letter_code
_entity_poly.pdbx_strand_id
1 'polypeptide(L)'
;MHHSIQSRRDIVEGLHQRSLLATADFYRLIDRPMPVVTFRMVVKPAGRDFFHVVDSQTNKVMGFRRNHNEACALARSLERNQ
;
A
#
# COMPACT_ATOMS: atom_id res chain seq x y z
N MET A 1 -7.42 -11.49 -30.60
CA MET A 1 -7.14 -11.92 -29.20
C MET A 1 -6.84 -13.41 -29.22
N HIS A 2 -5.81 -13.87 -28.50
CA HIS A 2 -5.43 -15.29 -28.46
C HIS A 2 -6.12 -16.01 -27.30
N HIS A 3 -6.79 -17.14 -27.55
CA HIS A 3 -7.59 -17.86 -26.56
C HIS A 3 -6.82 -18.22 -25.28
N SER A 4 -5.56 -18.68 -25.41
CA SER A 4 -4.73 -19.02 -24.25
C SER A 4 -4.35 -17.82 -23.37
N ILE A 5 -4.40 -16.59 -23.91
CA ILE A 5 -4.19 -15.38 -23.13
C ILE A 5 -5.46 -15.05 -22.33
N GLN A 6 -6.64 -15.26 -22.91
CA GLN A 6 -7.91 -15.03 -22.22
C GLN A 6 -8.07 -16.00 -21.05
N SER A 7 -7.86 -17.30 -21.27
CA SER A 7 -7.99 -18.31 -20.21
C SER A 7 -7.07 -18.05 -19.03
N ARG A 8 -5.84 -17.58 -19.28
CA ARG A 8 -4.90 -17.21 -18.21
C ARG A 8 -5.39 -16.00 -17.41
N ARG A 9 -5.97 -14.99 -18.08
CA ARG A 9 -6.53 -13.82 -17.41
C ARG A 9 -7.70 -14.19 -16.52
N ASP A 10 -8.59 -15.05 -17.01
CA ASP A 10 -9.77 -15.50 -16.24
C ASP A 10 -9.36 -16.27 -14.98
N ILE A 11 -8.31 -17.10 -15.08
CA ILE A 11 -7.73 -17.81 -13.92
C ILE A 11 -7.14 -16.81 -12.91
N VAL A 12 -6.34 -15.85 -13.37
CA VAL A 12 -5.73 -14.83 -12.50
C VAL A 12 -6.80 -13.98 -11.82
N GLU A 13 -7.86 -13.62 -12.55
CA GLU A 13 -9.00 -12.90 -11.98
C GLU A 13 -9.67 -13.71 -10.88
N GLY A 14 -9.97 -14.99 -11.14
CA GLY A 14 -10.54 -15.88 -10.11
C GLY A 14 -9.63 -16.06 -8.88
N LEU A 15 -8.31 -16.08 -9.07
CA LEU A 15 -7.34 -16.10 -7.97
C LEU A 15 -7.35 -14.79 -7.18
N HIS A 16 -7.43 -13.65 -7.87
CA HIS A 16 -7.49 -12.34 -7.24
C HIS A 16 -8.76 -12.17 -6.40
N GLN A 17 -9.92 -12.54 -6.94
CA GLN A 17 -11.20 -12.52 -6.23
C GLN A 17 -11.17 -13.36 -4.95
N ARG A 18 -10.61 -14.57 -5.02
CA ARG A 18 -10.42 -15.43 -3.84
C ARG A 18 -9.51 -14.80 -2.80
N SER A 19 -8.43 -14.14 -3.22
CA SER A 19 -7.52 -13.44 -2.30
C SER A 19 -8.23 -12.30 -1.58
N LEU A 20 -9.09 -11.54 -2.27
CA LEU A 20 -9.87 -10.46 -1.67
C LEU A 20 -10.88 -11.00 -0.64
N LEU A 21 -11.62 -12.07 -0.99
CA LEU A 21 -12.58 -12.70 -0.08
C LEU A 21 -11.90 -13.25 1.18
N ALA A 22 -10.78 -13.97 1.03
CA ALA A 22 -10.02 -14.47 2.17
C ALA A 22 -9.54 -13.33 3.08
N THR A 23 -9.09 -12.22 2.50
CA THR A 23 -8.72 -11.01 3.26
C THR A 23 -9.92 -10.46 4.05
N ALA A 24 -11.10 -10.35 3.42
CA ALA A 24 -12.29 -9.88 4.09
C ALA A 24 -12.70 -10.79 5.27
N ASP A 25 -12.62 -12.10 5.09
CA ASP A 25 -12.89 -13.08 6.14
C ASP A 25 -11.93 -12.94 7.33
N PHE A 26 -10.63 -12.76 7.09
CA PHE A 26 -9.66 -12.55 8.17
C PHE A 26 -9.96 -11.29 8.98
N TYR A 27 -10.36 -10.20 8.32
CA TYR A 27 -10.74 -8.96 8.99
C TYR A 27 -12.02 -9.14 9.82
N ARG A 28 -13.01 -9.85 9.28
CA ARG A 28 -14.24 -10.19 9.97
C ARG A 28 -13.98 -11.03 11.23
N LEU A 29 -13.05 -11.99 11.18
CA LEU A 29 -12.72 -12.84 12.34
C LEU A 29 -12.16 -12.06 13.54
N ILE A 30 -11.61 -10.87 13.31
CA ILE A 30 -11.02 -10.02 14.36
C ILE A 30 -11.87 -8.77 14.63
N ASP A 31 -13.13 -8.76 14.17
CA ASP A 31 -14.06 -7.63 14.29
C ASP A 31 -13.47 -6.29 13.79
N ARG A 32 -12.66 -6.35 12.73
CA ARG A 32 -12.12 -5.16 12.06
C ARG A 32 -12.84 -4.95 10.73
N PRO A 33 -13.30 -3.73 10.42
CA PRO A 33 -13.77 -3.44 9.08
C PRO A 33 -12.60 -3.54 8.10
N MET A 34 -12.82 -4.19 6.96
CA MET A 34 -11.93 -4.09 5.80
C MET A 34 -11.95 -2.61 5.37
N PRO A 35 -10.86 -1.85 5.58
CA PRO A 35 -9.69 -1.97 4.72
C PRO A 35 -8.36 -2.03 5.47
N VAL A 36 -7.35 -2.69 4.87
CA VAL A 36 -5.95 -2.33 5.13
C VAL A 36 -5.85 -0.85 4.78
N VAL A 37 -5.64 0.03 5.76
CA VAL A 37 -5.46 1.46 5.49
C VAL A 37 -4.29 1.61 4.54
N THR A 38 -4.56 1.94 3.27
CA THR A 38 -3.54 2.21 2.28
C THR A 38 -3.08 3.64 2.45
N PHE A 39 -2.03 3.85 3.24
CA PHE A 39 -1.39 5.16 3.34
C PHE A 39 -0.76 5.51 1.99
N ARG A 40 -1.06 6.69 1.47
CA ARG A 40 -0.45 7.23 0.26
C ARG A 40 0.99 7.65 0.53
N MET A 41 1.26 8.24 1.68
CA MET A 41 2.57 8.70 2.12
C MET A 41 3.29 7.58 2.86
N VAL A 42 4.25 6.94 2.19
CA VAL A 42 5.00 5.80 2.70
C VAL A 42 6.41 6.23 3.09
N VAL A 43 6.86 5.82 4.28
CA VAL A 43 8.24 6.02 4.74
C VAL A 43 9.11 4.87 4.26
N LYS A 44 10.18 5.15 3.51
CA LYS A 44 11.15 4.16 3.02
C LYS A 44 12.56 4.49 3.54
N PRO A 45 13.32 3.50 4.05
CA PRO A 45 14.73 3.71 4.36
C PRO A 45 15.52 3.99 3.07
N ALA A 46 16.42 4.97 3.12
CA ALA A 46 17.21 5.43 1.98
C ALA A 46 18.72 5.51 2.29
N GLY A 47 19.14 4.87 3.38
CA GLY A 47 20.52 4.85 3.83
C GLY A 47 20.61 4.63 5.34
N ARG A 48 21.75 4.97 5.93
CA ARG A 48 21.92 4.96 7.38
C ARG A 48 21.28 6.20 7.98
N ASP A 49 20.33 5.99 8.88
CA ASP A 49 19.59 7.08 9.55
C ASP A 49 19.03 8.10 8.55
N PHE A 50 18.47 7.61 7.45
CA PHE A 50 17.89 8.45 6.39
C PHE A 50 16.64 7.79 5.83
N PHE A 51 15.53 8.55 5.81
CA PHE A 51 14.20 8.05 5.48
C PHE A 51 13.53 8.99 4.49
N HIS A 52 13.10 8.45 3.35
CA HIS A 52 12.29 9.16 2.36
C HIS A 52 10.80 9.00 2.69
N VAL A 53 10.04 10.07 2.54
CA VAL A 53 8.57 10.01 2.45
C VAL A 53 8.21 10.01 0.97
N VAL A 54 7.53 8.97 0.51
CA VAL A 54 7.24 8.73 -0.90
C VAL A 54 5.72 8.62 -1.08
N ASP A 55 5.19 9.32 -2.08
CA ASP A 55 3.82 9.12 -2.54
C ASP A 55 3.74 7.76 -3.27
N SER A 56 2.94 6.83 -2.74
CA SER A 56 2.82 5.47 -3.26
C SER A 56 2.14 5.40 -4.64
N GLN A 57 1.34 6.40 -5.02
CA GLN A 57 0.70 6.45 -6.33
C GLN A 57 1.66 6.95 -7.40
N THR A 58 2.43 8.00 -7.11
CA THR A 58 3.30 8.67 -8.09
C THR A 58 4.77 8.23 -8.00
N ASN A 59 5.14 7.51 -6.95
CA ASN A 59 6.51 7.18 -6.57
C ASN A 59 7.44 8.40 -6.38
N LYS A 60 6.89 9.60 -6.22
CA LYS A 60 7.67 10.82 -5.99
C LYS A 60 8.09 10.94 -4.53
N VAL A 61 9.33 11.38 -4.30
CA VAL A 61 9.83 11.71 -2.96
C VAL A 61 9.25 13.07 -2.54
N MET A 62 8.43 13.07 -1.50
CA MET A 62 7.78 14.26 -0.94
C MET A 62 8.62 14.94 0.15
N GLY A 63 9.62 14.24 0.69
CA GLY A 63 10.56 14.79 1.66
C GLY A 63 11.45 13.71 2.26
N PHE A 64 12.35 14.12 3.15
CA PHE A 64 13.27 13.21 3.85
C PHE A 64 13.50 13.63 5.29
N ARG A 65 13.81 12.68 6.17
CA ARG A 65 14.21 12.92 7.57
C ARG A 65 15.33 11.97 7.99
N ARG A 66 16.10 12.38 9.00
CA ARG A 66 17.16 11.53 9.58
C ARG A 66 16.65 10.60 10.70
N ASN A 67 15.48 10.89 11.23
CA ASN A 67 14.80 10.06 12.22
C ASN A 67 13.53 9.46 11.62
N HIS A 68 13.32 8.15 11.84
CA HIS A 68 12.13 7.44 11.37
C HIS A 68 10.83 8.05 11.91
N ASN A 69 10.79 8.45 13.19
CA ASN A 69 9.61 9.03 13.81
C ASN A 69 9.26 10.40 13.22
N GLU A 70 10.28 11.21 12.89
CA GLU A 70 10.09 12.48 12.19
C GLU A 70 9.56 12.26 10.77
N ALA A 71 10.06 11.23 10.06
CA ALA A 71 9.56 10.86 8.73
C ALA A 71 8.07 10.45 8.81
N CYS A 72 7.70 9.65 9.82
CA CYS A 72 6.30 9.28 10.08
C CYS A 72 5.43 10.49 10.44
N ALA A 73 5.96 11.45 11.20
CA ALA A 73 5.25 12.69 11.51
C ALA A 73 5.00 13.52 10.24
N LEU A 74 6.01 13.64 9.37
CA LEU A 74 5.89 14.30 8.07
C LEU A 74 4.85 13.60 7.18
N ALA A 75 4.92 12.27 7.05
CA ALA A 75 3.96 11.48 6.27
C ALA A 75 2.53 11.75 6.74
N ARG A 76 2.25 11.69 8.05
CA ARG A 76 0.92 12.00 8.61
C ARG A 76 0.48 13.44 8.34
N SER A 77 1.40 14.40 8.33
CA SER A 77 1.06 15.78 7.99
C SER A 77 0.69 15.94 6.51
N LEU A 78 1.42 15.27 5.62
CA LEU A 78 1.14 15.26 4.18
C LEU A 78 -0.17 14.55 3.84
N GLU A 79 -0.56 13.54 4.62
CA GLU A 79 -1.88 12.89 4.47
C GLU A 79 -3.04 13.78 4.88
N ARG A 80 -2.86 14.66 5.87
CA ARG A 80 -3.91 15.60 6.32
C ARG A 80 -4.06 16.83 5.43
N ASN A 81 -3.03 17.16 4.66
CA ASN A 81 -2.98 18.37 3.82
C ASN A 81 -3.28 18.08 2.34
N GLN A 82 -3.83 16.91 2.02
CA GLN A 82 -4.36 16.54 0.70
C GLN A 82 -5.87 16.76 0.68
#